data_AF-A0A1E1WNX8-F1
#
_entry.id   AF-A0A1E1WNX8-F1
#
_cell.length_a   1.000
_cell.length_b   1.000
_cell.length_c   1.000
_cell.angle_alpha   90.00
_cell.angle_beta   90.00
_cell.angle_gamma   90.00
#
_symmetry.space_group_name_H-M   'P 1'
#
loop_
_entity.id
_entity.type
_entity.pdbx_description
1 polymer ?
#
loop_
_entity_poly.entity_id
_entity_poly.type
_entity_poly.pdbx_seq_one_letter_code
_entity_poly.pdbx_strand_id
1 'polypeptide(L)'
;RTAVLRNDSFIDNINADPRSINVFPEERPTQAAAEAMDRNGIMYFGLMEPPSIWCWNSATEYSPRNFHRIAMDRETLQFASGVKIINNLKGEQELWVLTSSFQRVMTGSLTSDRVNFRIHAEKIPIVLANSPCLVPPKDHNHGYHANLIAPVKHSGLSYRYGAVSSL
;
A
#
# COMPACT_ATOMS: atom_id res chain seq x y z
N ARG A 1 9.71 -15.92 -6.77
CA ARG A 1 10.38 -14.63 -7.08
C ARG A 1 10.64 -13.75 -5.83
N THR A 2 10.59 -14.28 -4.60
CA THR A 2 10.94 -13.55 -3.36
C THR A 2 12.30 -13.94 -2.77
N ALA A 3 13.19 -14.51 -3.60
CA ALA A 3 14.43 -15.14 -3.12
C ALA A 3 15.41 -14.15 -2.48
N VAL A 4 15.45 -12.91 -2.98
CA VAL A 4 16.28 -11.84 -2.41
C VAL A 4 15.81 -11.48 -0.99
N LEU A 5 14.51 -11.17 -0.82
CA LEU A 5 13.94 -10.80 0.48
C LEU A 5 13.93 -11.94 1.51
N ARG A 6 13.94 -13.20 1.06
CA ARG A 6 13.95 -14.38 1.95
C ARG A 6 15.35 -14.84 2.33
N ASN A 7 16.38 -14.26 1.73
CA ASN A 7 17.76 -14.62 2.02
C ASN A 7 18.28 -13.70 3.13
N ASP A 8 18.23 -14.19 4.36
CA ASP A 8 18.70 -13.51 5.56
C ASP A 8 20.20 -13.17 5.51
N SER A 9 21.01 -13.93 4.77
CA SER A 9 22.43 -13.61 4.58
C SER A 9 22.67 -12.23 3.93
N PHE A 10 21.69 -11.65 3.23
CA PHE A 10 21.81 -10.29 2.68
C PHE A 10 21.84 -9.20 3.74
N ILE A 11 21.42 -9.47 4.98
CA ILE A 11 21.45 -8.50 6.09
C ILE A 11 22.90 -8.24 6.53
N ASP A 12 23.71 -9.29 6.60
CA ASP A 12 25.08 -9.22 7.13
C ASP A 12 26.16 -9.25 6.02
N ASN A 13 25.77 -9.55 4.78
CA ASN A 13 26.70 -9.62 3.66
C ASN A 13 27.03 -8.21 3.12
N ILE A 14 28.23 -7.72 3.44
CA ILE A 14 28.77 -6.45 2.95
C ILE A 14 28.87 -6.37 1.41
N ASN A 15 28.87 -7.51 0.72
CA ASN A 15 28.91 -7.60 -0.75
C ASN A 15 27.52 -7.81 -1.39
N ALA A 16 26.43 -7.74 -0.62
CA ALA A 16 25.09 -7.80 -1.17
C ALA A 16 24.88 -6.67 -2.19
N ASP A 17 24.38 -6.98 -3.39
CA ASP A 17 24.13 -5.96 -4.41
C ASP A 17 22.95 -5.07 -3.97
N PRO A 18 23.17 -3.78 -3.67
CA PRO A 18 22.10 -2.87 -3.27
C PRO A 18 21.07 -2.64 -4.38
N ARG A 19 21.37 -3.04 -5.63
CA ARG A 19 20.47 -2.94 -6.79
C ARG A 19 19.67 -4.21 -7.05
N SER A 20 19.74 -5.18 -6.15
CA SER A 20 18.89 -6.39 -6.20
C SER A 20 17.41 -6.11 -5.91
N ILE A 21 17.10 -4.92 -5.37
CA ILE A 21 15.76 -4.38 -5.17
C ILE A 21 15.61 -3.14 -6.05
N ASN A 22 14.50 -3.08 -6.80
CA ASN A 22 14.18 -1.94 -7.65
C ASN A 22 12.94 -1.22 -7.11
N VAL A 23 12.97 0.11 -7.20
CA VAL A 23 11.83 0.96 -6.87
C VAL A 23 11.01 1.24 -8.12
N PHE A 24 9.71 1.47 -7.95
CA PHE A 24 8.91 2.04 -9.03
C PHE A 24 9.37 3.47 -9.32
N PRO A 25 9.29 3.93 -10.58
CA PRO A 25 9.73 5.28 -10.95
C PRO A 25 8.78 6.38 -10.48
N GLU A 26 7.51 6.05 -10.22
CA GLU A 26 6.51 6.99 -9.71
C GLU A 26 6.11 6.66 -8.27
N GLU A 27 5.59 7.67 -7.57
CA GLU A 27 5.20 7.61 -6.16
C GLU A 27 3.70 7.83 -5.97
N ARG A 28 3.21 7.55 -4.76
CA ARG A 28 1.84 7.87 -4.36
C ARG A 28 1.71 9.38 -4.11
N PRO A 29 0.52 9.97 -4.31
CA PRO A 29 0.33 11.41 -4.13
C PRO A 29 0.52 11.87 -2.67
N THR A 30 0.30 10.97 -1.69
CA THR A 30 0.63 11.21 -0.29
C THR A 30 1.18 9.95 0.36
N GLN A 31 1.70 10.09 1.59
CA GLN A 31 2.13 8.96 2.41
C GLN A 31 1.00 7.96 2.67
N ALA A 32 1.37 6.69 2.82
CA ALA A 32 0.48 5.59 3.19
C ALA A 32 1.13 4.77 4.29
N ALA A 33 0.41 4.52 5.38
CA ALA A 33 0.96 3.81 6.54
C ALA A 33 0.85 2.29 6.42
N ALA A 34 -0.34 1.79 6.08
CA ALA A 34 -0.60 0.37 5.93
C ALA A 34 -1.16 0.05 4.55
N GLU A 35 -0.82 -1.15 4.07
CA GLU A 35 -1.26 -1.69 2.79
C GLU A 35 -1.41 -3.21 2.86
N ALA A 36 -2.24 -3.76 1.99
CA ALA A 36 -2.36 -5.21 1.80
C ALA A 36 -2.70 -5.51 0.34
N MET A 37 -2.38 -6.73 -0.11
CA MET A 37 -2.69 -7.20 -1.45
C MET A 37 -3.61 -8.43 -1.38
N ASP A 38 -4.63 -8.46 -2.22
CA ASP A 38 -5.50 -9.62 -2.35
C ASP A 38 -4.89 -10.71 -3.26
N ARG A 39 -5.63 -11.81 -3.45
CA ARG A 39 -5.14 -12.96 -4.21
C ARG A 39 -5.11 -12.70 -5.72
N ASN A 40 -5.83 -11.67 -6.17
CA ASN A 40 -5.92 -11.27 -7.57
C ASN A 40 -4.84 -10.23 -7.92
N GLY A 41 -3.98 -9.86 -6.96
CA GLY A 41 -2.93 -8.88 -7.17
C GLY A 41 -3.42 -7.44 -7.11
N ILE A 42 -4.60 -7.17 -6.52
CA ILE A 42 -5.03 -5.80 -6.24
C ILE A 42 -4.48 -5.40 -4.87
N MET A 43 -3.72 -4.31 -4.84
CA MET A 43 -3.20 -3.70 -3.62
C MET A 43 -4.19 -2.65 -3.11
N TYR A 44 -4.34 -2.58 -1.80
CA TYR A 44 -5.16 -1.61 -1.07
C TYR A 44 -4.27 -0.85 -0.10
N PHE A 45 -4.38 0.48 -0.06
CA PHE A 45 -3.57 1.32 0.80
C PHE A 45 -4.35 2.57 1.23
N GLY A 46 -4.06 3.07 2.43
CA GLY A 46 -4.69 4.29 2.96
C GLY A 46 -3.83 5.53 2.72
N LEU A 47 -4.40 6.57 2.12
CA LEU A 47 -3.77 7.89 1.95
C LEU A 47 -4.20 8.86 3.05
N MET A 48 -3.32 9.78 3.41
CA MET A 48 -3.50 10.67 4.57
C MET A 48 -4.26 11.97 4.27
N GLU A 49 -4.10 12.57 3.09
CA GLU A 49 -4.83 13.81 2.74
C GLU A 49 -5.33 13.78 1.29
N PRO A 50 -6.66 13.84 1.07
CA PRO A 50 -7.68 13.59 2.08
C PRO A 50 -7.63 12.13 2.59
N PRO A 51 -7.99 11.86 3.86
CA PRO A 51 -8.03 10.51 4.41
C PRO A 51 -8.94 9.60 3.59
N SER A 52 -8.36 8.56 2.99
CA SER A 52 -9.06 7.72 2.01
C SER A 52 -8.39 6.37 1.82
N ILE A 53 -9.15 5.37 1.39
CA ILE A 53 -8.63 4.07 0.97
C ILE A 53 -8.64 4.01 -0.56
N TRP A 54 -7.53 3.57 -1.12
CA TRP A 54 -7.30 3.45 -2.55
C TRP A 54 -6.94 2.01 -2.91
N CYS A 55 -7.14 1.67 -4.17
CA CYS A 55 -6.69 0.43 -4.76
C CYS A 55 -5.77 0.68 -5.96
N TRP A 56 -4.94 -0.31 -6.26
CA TRP A 56 -4.12 -0.40 -7.47
C TRP A 56 -4.09 -1.84 -7.95
N ASN A 57 -4.37 -2.07 -9.23
CA ASN A 57 -4.19 -3.38 -9.83
C ASN A 57 -2.73 -3.56 -10.24
N SER A 58 -2.01 -4.50 -9.63
CA SER A 58 -0.57 -4.67 -9.88
C SER A 58 -0.22 -5.10 -11.31
N ALA A 59 -1.19 -5.44 -12.15
CA ALA A 59 -1.00 -5.67 -13.58
C ALA A 59 -0.92 -4.37 -14.41
N THR A 60 -1.33 -3.22 -13.86
CA THR A 60 -1.20 -1.92 -14.51
C THR A 60 0.07 -1.20 -14.07
N GLU A 61 0.51 -0.22 -14.85
CA GLU A 61 1.61 0.67 -14.46
C GLU A 61 1.39 1.24 -13.04
N TYR A 62 2.45 1.25 -12.23
CA TYR A 62 2.43 1.85 -10.89
C TYR A 62 2.56 3.37 -11.07
N SER A 63 1.41 4.02 -11.22
CA SER A 63 1.29 5.45 -11.51
C SER A 63 0.02 5.98 -10.85
N PRO A 64 -0.02 7.24 -10.39
CA PRO A 64 -1.23 7.89 -9.89
C PRO A 64 -2.45 7.78 -10.83
N ARG A 65 -2.22 7.59 -12.13
CA ARG A 65 -3.28 7.38 -13.13
C ARG A 65 -4.07 6.08 -12.94
N ASN A 66 -3.45 5.07 -12.34
CA ASN A 66 -4.02 3.74 -12.10
C ASN A 66 -4.36 3.49 -10.62
N PHE A 67 -4.24 4.52 -9.79
CA PHE A 67 -4.69 4.46 -8.40
C PHE A 67 -6.12 4.96 -8.34
N HIS A 68 -7.00 4.17 -7.74
CA HIS A 68 -8.41 4.51 -7.68
C HIS A 68 -8.91 4.50 -6.24
N ARG A 69 -9.54 5.60 -5.84
CA ARG A 69 -10.14 5.76 -4.52
C ARG A 69 -11.39 4.90 -4.39
N ILE A 70 -11.45 4.07 -3.35
CA ILE A 70 -12.60 3.20 -3.06
C ILE A 70 -13.41 3.66 -1.85
N ALA A 71 -12.80 4.42 -0.94
CA ALA A 71 -13.49 5.04 0.19
C ALA A 71 -12.81 6.36 0.59
N MET A 72 -13.59 7.32 1.10
CA MET A 72 -13.07 8.59 1.60
C MET A 72 -13.99 9.13 2.68
N ASP A 73 -13.41 9.52 3.81
CA ASP A 73 -14.15 10.09 4.93
C ASP A 73 -13.18 10.82 5.87
N ARG A 74 -13.38 12.12 6.10
CA ARG A 74 -12.52 12.95 6.97
C ARG A 74 -12.68 12.63 8.46
N GLU A 75 -13.78 12.02 8.86
CA GLU A 75 -14.06 11.67 10.24
C GLU A 75 -13.66 10.21 10.53
N THR A 76 -14.04 9.29 9.65
CA THR A 76 -13.96 7.86 9.94
C THR A 76 -12.68 7.20 9.40
N LEU A 77 -11.94 7.83 8.47
CA LEU A 77 -10.73 7.28 7.85
C LEU A 77 -9.42 8.04 8.15
N GLN A 78 -9.39 8.87 9.19
CA GLN A 78 -8.31 9.83 9.49
C GLN A 78 -6.88 9.29 9.36
N PHE A 79 -6.60 8.08 9.86
CA PHE A 79 -5.31 7.44 9.70
C PHE A 79 -5.49 5.93 9.63
N ALA A 80 -5.36 5.35 8.44
CA ALA A 80 -5.42 3.89 8.21
C ALA A 80 -4.14 3.21 8.73
N SER A 81 -4.11 2.91 10.03
CA SER A 81 -2.98 2.30 10.72
C SER A 81 -2.81 0.81 10.44
N GLY A 82 -3.85 0.14 9.96
CA GLY A 82 -3.79 -1.28 9.59
C GLY A 82 -4.69 -1.60 8.42
N VAL A 83 -4.20 -2.42 7.49
CA VAL A 83 -4.97 -2.96 6.36
C VAL A 83 -4.69 -4.46 6.28
N LYS A 84 -5.75 -5.27 6.16
CA LYS A 84 -5.65 -6.72 6.00
C LYS A 84 -6.67 -7.21 4.99
N ILE A 85 -6.26 -8.21 4.23
CA ILE A 85 -7.18 -9.03 3.45
C ILE A 85 -7.34 -10.35 4.19
N ILE A 86 -8.58 -10.68 4.54
CA ILE A 86 -8.90 -11.94 5.21
C ILE A 86 -9.88 -12.75 4.36
N ASN A 87 -9.85 -14.07 4.49
CA ASN A 87 -10.91 -14.92 3.98
C ASN A 87 -11.90 -15.17 5.12
N ASN A 88 -13.17 -14.89 4.90
CA ASN A 88 -14.21 -15.22 5.87
C ASN A 88 -14.49 -16.74 5.88
N LEU A 89 -15.39 -17.19 6.76
CA LEU A 89 -15.74 -18.62 6.90
C LEU A 89 -16.31 -19.25 5.62
N LYS A 90 -16.75 -18.44 4.66
CA LYS A 90 -17.26 -18.86 3.35
C LYS A 90 -16.18 -18.83 2.25
N GLY A 91 -14.94 -18.47 2.57
CA GLY A 91 -13.84 -18.32 1.62
C GLY A 91 -13.88 -17.03 0.78
N GLU A 92 -14.75 -16.08 1.12
CA GLU A 92 -14.82 -14.79 0.43
C GLU A 92 -13.78 -13.84 1.02
N GLN A 93 -13.13 -13.03 0.17
CA GLN A 93 -12.17 -12.04 0.64
C GLN A 93 -12.87 -10.78 1.15
N GLU A 94 -12.43 -10.33 2.32
CA GLU A 94 -12.86 -9.10 2.96
C GLU A 94 -11.65 -8.17 3.16
N LEU A 95 -11.87 -6.88 2.92
CA LEU A 95 -10.95 -5.82 3.24
C LEU A 95 -11.25 -5.32 4.65
N TRP A 96 -10.26 -5.42 5.53
CA TRP A 96 -10.33 -4.94 6.90
C TRP A 96 -9.37 -3.78 7.09
N VAL A 97 -9.89 -2.64 7.57
CA VAL A 97 -9.12 -1.41 7.77
C VAL A 97 -9.28 -0.95 9.21
N LEU A 98 -8.16 -0.87 9.93
CA LEU A 98 -8.08 -0.22 11.23
C LEU A 98 -7.73 1.24 11.02
N THR A 99 -8.53 2.14 11.59
CA THR A 99 -8.27 3.59 11.55
C THR A 99 -8.22 4.18 12.94
N SER A 100 -7.32 5.15 13.15
CA SER A 100 -7.17 5.85 14.43
C SER A 100 -7.15 7.37 14.27
N SER A 101 -7.46 8.08 15.36
CA SER A 101 -7.21 9.51 15.50
C SER A 101 -5.73 9.80 15.80
N PHE A 102 -4.80 9.26 14.99
CA PHE A 102 -3.36 9.29 15.30
C PHE A 102 -2.81 10.70 15.57
N GLN A 103 -3.25 11.70 14.80
CA GLN A 103 -2.91 13.11 15.02
C GLN A 103 -3.32 13.62 16.41
N ARG A 104 -4.41 13.10 17.00
CA ARG A 104 -4.84 13.44 18.37
C ARG A 104 -4.00 12.75 19.42
N VAL A 105 -3.54 11.53 19.15
CA VAL A 105 -2.58 10.82 20.01
C VAL A 105 -1.29 11.64 20.09
N MET A 106 -0.76 12.06 18.94
CA MET A 106 0.49 12.83 18.88
C MET A 106 0.40 14.22 19.53
N THR A 107 -0.77 14.85 19.51
CA THR A 107 -0.99 16.18 20.12
C THR A 107 -1.47 16.11 21.57
N GLY A 108 -1.67 14.92 22.13
CA GLY A 108 -2.24 14.76 23.48
C GLY A 108 -3.69 15.23 23.60
N SER A 109 -4.42 15.38 22.49
CA SER A 109 -5.79 15.89 22.43
C SER A 109 -6.85 14.79 22.23
N LEU A 110 -6.50 13.55 22.59
CA LEU A 110 -7.39 12.39 22.54
C LEU A 110 -8.39 12.44 23.70
N THR A 111 -9.67 12.25 23.40
CA THR A 111 -10.76 12.37 24.39
C THR A 111 -11.73 11.21 24.26
N SER A 112 -12.33 10.76 25.38
CA SER A 112 -13.29 9.65 25.40
C SER A 112 -14.72 10.03 24.99
N ASP A 113 -14.98 11.32 24.74
CA ASP A 113 -16.25 11.87 24.27
C ASP A 113 -16.61 11.49 22.82
N ARG A 114 -15.68 10.86 22.09
CA ARG A 114 -15.80 10.53 20.67
C ARG A 114 -15.15 9.20 20.33
N VAL A 115 -15.52 8.67 19.17
CA VAL A 115 -14.90 7.45 18.62
C VAL A 115 -13.55 7.78 18.00
N ASN A 116 -12.49 7.24 18.61
CA ASN A 116 -11.10 7.46 18.17
C ASN A 116 -10.49 6.33 17.35
N PHE A 117 -11.05 5.13 17.45
CA PHE A 117 -10.54 3.93 16.79
C PHE A 117 -11.71 3.21 16.14
N ARG A 118 -11.54 2.76 14.90
CA ARG A 118 -12.57 2.06 14.13
C ARG A 118 -11.96 0.89 13.38
N ILE A 119 -12.72 -0.19 13.27
CA ILE A 119 -12.43 -1.31 12.35
C ILE A 119 -13.53 -1.29 11.30
N HIS A 120 -13.14 -1.11 10.05
CA HIS A 120 -14.00 -1.18 8.89
C HIS A 120 -13.80 -2.55 8.25
N ALA A 121 -14.87 -3.24 7.90
CA ALA A 121 -14.81 -4.54 7.25
C ALA A 121 -15.88 -4.62 6.16
N GLU A 122 -15.48 -4.97 4.95
CA GLU A 122 -16.40 -5.17 3.83
C GLU A 122 -15.84 -6.17 2.82
N LYS A 123 -16.71 -6.85 2.09
CA LYS A 123 -16.32 -7.80 1.04
C LYS A 123 -15.66 -7.08 -0.13
N ILE A 124 -14.59 -7.65 -0.66
CA ILE A 124 -13.86 -7.08 -1.81
C ILE A 124 -14.78 -6.82 -3.02
N PRO A 125 -15.67 -7.75 -3.43
CA PRO A 125 -16.59 -7.50 -4.54
C PRO A 125 -17.50 -6.29 -4.35
N ILE A 126 -17.84 -5.96 -3.09
CA ILE A 126 -18.71 -4.82 -2.76
C ILE A 126 -17.92 -3.52 -2.84
N VAL A 127 -16.76 -3.43 -2.19
CA VAL A 127 -15.93 -2.20 -2.21
C VAL A 127 -15.38 -1.88 -3.59
N LEU A 128 -15.23 -2.89 -4.46
CA LEU A 128 -14.72 -2.73 -5.81
C LEU A 128 -15.80 -2.65 -6.90
N ALA A 129 -17.10 -2.69 -6.56
CA ALA A 129 -18.18 -2.88 -7.54
C ALA A 129 -18.13 -1.95 -8.78
N ASN A 130 -17.61 -0.73 -8.63
CA ASN A 130 -17.43 0.25 -9.71
C ASN A 130 -15.99 0.75 -9.86
N SER A 131 -15.02 -0.01 -9.36
CA SER A 131 -13.61 0.38 -9.36
C SER A 131 -12.90 -0.09 -10.64
N PRO A 132 -12.14 0.78 -11.32
CA PRO A 132 -11.30 0.36 -12.43
C PRO A 132 -10.21 -0.65 -12.03
N CYS A 133 -9.92 -0.81 -10.73
CA CYS A 133 -9.01 -1.84 -10.23
C CYS A 133 -9.45 -3.28 -10.57
N LEU A 134 -10.74 -3.52 -10.83
CA LEU A 134 -11.23 -4.84 -11.27
C LEU A 134 -10.87 -5.18 -12.70
N VAL A 135 -10.55 -4.19 -13.54
CA VAL A 135 -10.31 -4.40 -14.96
C VAL A 135 -8.86 -4.86 -15.15
N PRO A 136 -8.60 -6.14 -15.47
CA PRO A 136 -7.26 -6.54 -15.87
C PRO A 136 -6.91 -5.82 -17.19
N PRO A 137 -5.64 -5.43 -17.40
CA PRO A 137 -5.23 -4.79 -18.65
C PRO A 137 -5.54 -5.68 -19.86
N LYS A 138 -6.11 -5.10 -20.92
CA LYS A 138 -6.59 -5.86 -22.09
C LYS A 138 -5.48 -6.47 -22.96
N ASP A 139 -4.24 -5.95 -22.87
CA ASP A 139 -3.19 -6.20 -23.87
C ASP A 139 -1.82 -6.63 -23.30
N HIS A 140 -1.74 -7.07 -22.03
CA HIS A 140 -0.47 -7.52 -21.46
C HIS A 140 -0.45 -9.03 -21.19
N ASN A 141 0.64 -9.69 -21.62
CA ASN A 141 0.97 -11.06 -21.23
C ASN A 141 0.93 -11.19 -19.69
N HIS A 142 -0.18 -11.71 -19.15
CA HIS A 142 -0.38 -12.27 -17.82
C HIS A 142 0.76 -12.02 -16.82
N GLY A 143 0.96 -10.78 -16.38
CA GLY A 143 2.11 -10.42 -15.58
C GLY A 143 1.91 -9.15 -14.76
N TYR A 144 2.55 -9.11 -13.60
CA TYR A 144 2.61 -7.93 -12.74
C TYR A 144 3.53 -6.86 -13.33
N HIS A 145 3.19 -5.57 -13.20
CA HIS A 145 3.99 -4.42 -13.64
C HIS A 145 5.41 -4.44 -13.04
N ALA A 146 5.55 -4.93 -11.81
CA ALA A 146 6.86 -5.11 -11.17
C ALA A 146 7.84 -5.95 -12.00
N ASN A 147 7.36 -6.83 -12.89
CA ASN A 147 8.20 -7.65 -13.76
C ASN A 147 8.80 -6.86 -14.94
N LEU A 148 8.26 -5.68 -15.24
CA LEU A 148 8.72 -4.80 -16.33
C LEU A 148 9.80 -3.82 -15.85
N ILE A 149 10.03 -3.73 -14.54
CA ILE A 149 11.07 -2.87 -13.99
C ILE A 149 12.44 -3.50 -14.30
N ALA A 150 13.13 -2.93 -15.28
CA ALA A 150 14.53 -3.21 -15.49
C ALA A 150 15.38 -2.50 -14.42
N PRO A 151 16.49 -3.10 -13.96
CA PRO A 151 17.43 -2.41 -13.09
C PRO A 151 17.92 -1.14 -13.78
N VAL A 152 17.72 0.00 -13.13
CA VAL A 152 18.08 1.28 -13.72
C VAL A 152 19.60 1.34 -13.88
N LYS A 153 20.08 1.48 -15.13
CA LYS A 153 21.50 1.81 -15.41
C LYS A 153 21.73 3.28 -15.06
N HIS A 154 21.83 3.61 -13.78
CA HIS A 154 22.24 4.95 -13.37
C HIS A 154 23.76 5.07 -13.40
N SER A 155 24.27 5.78 -14.40
CA SER A 155 25.57 6.45 -14.31
C SER A 155 25.45 7.58 -13.27
N GLY A 156 25.95 7.36 -12.06
CA GLY A 156 26.38 8.42 -11.13
C GLY A 156 25.30 9.19 -10.35
N LEU A 157 24.34 8.52 -9.71
CA LEU A 157 23.47 9.16 -8.71
C LEU A 157 23.77 8.63 -7.29
N SER A 158 24.13 9.56 -6.41
CA SER A 158 24.32 9.36 -4.98
C SER A 158 22.95 9.27 -4.30
N TYR A 159 22.62 8.12 -3.72
CA TYR A 159 21.43 7.96 -2.89
C TYR A 159 21.73 8.51 -1.48
N ARG A 160 21.07 9.60 -1.09
CA ARG A 160 21.05 10.07 0.31
C ARG A 160 19.90 9.39 1.03
N TYR A 161 20.16 8.24 1.64
CA TYR A 161 19.31 7.75 2.73
C TYR A 161 19.61 8.58 3.97
N GLY A 162 18.69 9.49 4.33
CA GLY A 162 18.72 10.20 5.61
C GLY A 162 17.97 9.40 6.67
N ALA A 163 18.65 8.99 7.73
CA ALA A 163 17.99 8.60 8.96
C ALA A 163 17.43 9.87 9.61
N VAL A 164 16.10 10.04 9.61
CA VAL A 164 15.48 11.01 10.51
C VAL A 164 15.18 10.27 11.81
N SER A 165 16.21 10.12 12.64
CA SER A 165 16.03 9.88 14.07
C SER A 165 15.99 11.25 14.74
N SER A 166 14.79 11.76 14.98
CA SER A 166 14.58 12.87 15.92
C SER A 166 14.02 12.26 17.20
N LEU A 167 14.88 12.14 18.20
CA LEU A 167 14.50 12.13 19.62
C LEU A 167 14.64 13.54 20.14
#